data_AF-A0A645JFX5-F1
#
_entry.id   AF-A0A645JFX5-F1
#
_cell.length_a   1.000
_cell.length_b   1.000
_cell.length_c   1.000
_cell.angle_alpha   90.00
_cell.angle_beta   90.00
_cell.angle_gamma   90.00
#
_symmetry.space_group_name_H-M   'P 1'
#
loop_
_entity.id
_entity.type
_entity.pdbx_description
1 polymer ?
#
loop_
_entity_poly.entity_id
_entity_poly.type
_entity_poly.pdbx_seq_one_letter_code
_entity_poly.pdbx_strand_id
1 'polypeptide(L)'
;MESGHGCGHNLLGAGSFAAAVGLKAYLSEKRNGTVILYGCPGEEGGAGKAFMARDGLFYDLDAALTWHPGDTFEVVSGTNNSSIQIEYVFTGVAAHAASDPQLGRSGLDAVELMNVGVQFLREHMPSYARLH
;
A
#
# COMPACT_ATOMS: atom_id res chain seq x y z
N MET A 1 3.98 21.10 -6.09
CA MET A 1 2.81 20.48 -5.43
C MET A 1 3.11 20.42 -3.95
N GLU A 2 2.24 20.98 -3.12
CA GLU A 2 2.28 20.68 -1.68
C GLU A 2 1.90 19.21 -1.49
N SER A 3 2.57 18.54 -0.56
CA SER A 3 2.17 17.18 -0.17
C SER A 3 0.86 17.27 0.62
N GLY A 4 -0.20 16.62 0.11
CA GLY A 4 -1.51 16.61 0.73
C GLY A 4 -1.77 15.31 1.51
N HIS A 5 -2.68 15.37 2.48
CA HIS A 5 -3.17 14.19 3.20
C HIS A 5 -4.56 13.77 2.70
N GLY A 6 -4.65 13.38 1.43
CA GLY A 6 -5.92 12.98 0.79
C GLY A 6 -6.61 11.78 1.45
N CYS A 7 -5.83 10.84 1.99
CA CYS A 7 -6.30 9.70 2.78
C CYS A 7 -6.47 10.02 4.28
N GLY A 8 -6.20 11.27 4.71
CA GLY A 8 -6.35 11.69 6.09
C GLY A 8 -5.31 11.14 7.07
N HIS A 9 -4.13 10.71 6.59
CA HIS A 9 -3.08 10.16 7.46
C HIS A 9 -2.57 11.12 8.55
N ASN A 10 -2.75 12.44 8.38
CA ASN A 10 -2.54 13.42 9.46
C ASN A 10 -3.47 13.17 10.66
N LEU A 11 -4.74 12.85 10.41
CA LEU A 11 -5.71 12.51 11.45
C LEU A 11 -5.40 11.14 12.05
N LEU A 12 -5.05 10.16 11.21
CA LEU A 12 -4.66 8.81 11.65
C LEU A 12 -3.54 8.87 12.68
N GLY A 13 -2.47 9.60 12.37
CA GLY A 13 -1.32 9.77 13.26
C GLY A 13 -1.70 10.44 14.58
N ALA A 14 -2.43 11.56 14.51
CA ALA A 14 -2.86 12.30 15.69
C ALA A 14 -3.81 11.48 16.58
N GLY A 15 -4.80 10.82 15.98
CA GLY A 15 -5.77 9.99 16.69
C GLY A 15 -5.12 8.77 17.35
N SER A 16 -4.23 8.08 16.64
CA SER A 16 -3.49 6.94 17.19
C SER A 16 -2.57 7.35 18.35
N PHE A 17 -1.91 8.50 18.24
CA PHE A 17 -1.09 9.04 19.33
C PHE A 17 -1.93 9.37 20.58
N ALA A 18 -3.05 10.08 20.40
CA ALA A 18 -3.96 10.40 21.50
C ALA A 18 -4.50 9.14 22.19
N ALA A 19 -4.88 8.11 21.42
CA ALA A 19 -5.32 6.82 21.95
C ALA A 19 -4.24 6.12 22.77
N ALA A 20 -2.99 6.10 22.29
CA ALA A 20 -1.87 5.51 23.00
C ALA A 20 -1.59 6.22 24.34
N VAL A 21 -1.69 7.55 24.39
CA VAL A 21 -1.56 8.34 25.62
C VAL A 21 -2.68 8.01 26.61
N GLY A 22 -3.93 7.93 26.14
CA GLY A 22 -5.08 7.56 26.98
C GLY A 22 -4.96 6.14 27.55
N LEU A 23 -4.56 5.17 26.73
CA LEU A 23 -4.31 3.79 27.15
C LEU A 23 -3.19 3.72 28.19
N LYS A 24 -2.09 4.45 28.00
CA LYS A 24 -0.99 4.53 28.97
C LYS A 24 -1.49 5.01 30.34
N ALA A 25 -2.30 6.07 30.37
CA ALA A 25 -2.87 6.58 31.61
C ALA A 25 -3.77 5.53 32.29
N TYR A 26 -4.67 4.88 31.54
CA TYR A 26 -5.54 3.83 32.06
C TYR A 26 -4.76 2.63 32.64
N LEU A 27 -3.74 2.14 31.93
CA LEU A 27 -2.91 1.03 32.39
C LEU A 27 -2.19 1.40 33.70
N SER A 28 -1.64 2.62 33.77
CA SER A 28 -0.93 3.08 34.97
C SER A 28 -1.80 3.11 36.23
N GLU A 29 -3.12 3.27 36.10
CA GLU A 29 -4.05 3.33 37.23
C GLU A 29 -4.75 2.00 37.54
N LYS A 30 -5.08 1.20 36.52
CA LYS A 30 -6.05 0.10 36.64
C LYS A 30 -5.49 -1.28 36.36
N ARG A 31 -4.46 -1.42 35.51
CA ARG A 31 -3.95 -2.73 35.04
C ARG A 31 -2.51 -2.66 34.53
N ASN A 32 -1.71 -3.66 34.87
CA ASN A 32 -0.39 -3.82 34.26
C ASN A 32 -0.51 -4.21 32.78
N GLY A 33 0.31 -3.59 31.94
CA GLY A 33 0.39 -3.88 30.51
C GLY A 33 1.33 -2.91 29.79
N THR A 34 1.57 -3.16 28.52
CA THR A 34 2.42 -2.32 27.67
C THR A 34 1.59 -1.81 26.49
N VAL A 35 1.70 -0.51 26.22
CA VAL A 35 1.17 0.10 25.00
C VAL A 35 2.35 0.58 24.15
N ILE A 36 2.37 0.15 22.89
CA ILE A 36 3.42 0.51 21.93
C ILE A 36 2.75 1.26 20.77
N LEU A 37 3.27 2.45 20.45
CA LEU A 37 2.86 3.20 19.27
C LEU A 37 3.87 2.96 18.14
N TYR A 38 3.42 2.31 17.07
CA TYR A 38 4.24 2.06 15.90
C TYR A 38 4.08 3.17 14.84
N GLY A 39 5.16 3.87 14.54
CA GLY A 39 5.26 4.67 13.32
C GLY A 39 5.38 3.76 12.11
N CYS A 40 4.41 3.82 11.18
CA CYS A 40 4.33 2.91 10.04
C CYS A 40 4.37 3.70 8.72
N PRO A 41 5.55 4.05 8.20
CA PRO A 41 5.69 4.88 7.01
C PRO A 41 5.33 4.12 5.72
N GLY A 42 5.08 4.87 4.65
CA GLY A 42 4.95 4.32 3.30
C GLY A 42 3.72 3.43 3.08
N GLU A 43 2.62 3.69 3.78
CA GLU A 43 1.39 2.89 3.68
C GLU A 43 0.82 2.87 2.25
N GLU A 44 0.73 4.04 1.59
CA GLU A 44 0.09 4.22 0.27
C GLU A 44 0.72 3.42 -0.89
N GLY A 45 1.95 2.91 -0.71
CA GLY A 45 2.62 2.15 -1.76
C GLY A 45 4.03 1.67 -1.45
N GLY A 46 4.64 2.16 -0.38
CA GLY A 46 5.95 1.70 0.10
C GLY A 46 5.90 0.39 0.89
N ALA A 47 4.71 -0.11 1.24
CA ALA A 47 4.49 -1.35 1.97
C ALA A 47 5.25 -1.45 3.31
N GLY A 48 5.47 -0.33 4.02
CA GLY A 48 6.33 -0.30 5.21
C GLY A 48 5.95 -1.32 6.30
N LYS A 49 4.64 -1.49 6.56
CA LYS A 49 4.17 -2.51 7.52
C LYS A 49 4.50 -3.94 7.10
N ALA A 50 4.56 -4.23 5.80
CA ALA A 50 4.92 -5.57 5.32
C ALA A 50 6.38 -5.91 5.67
N PHE A 51 7.29 -4.95 5.54
CA PHE A 51 8.68 -5.11 5.97
C PHE A 51 8.80 -5.23 7.49
N MET A 52 8.07 -4.40 8.25
CA MET A 52 8.01 -4.51 9.71
C MET A 52 7.51 -5.89 10.17
N ALA A 53 6.47 -6.43 9.51
CA ALA A 53 5.93 -7.75 9.80
C ALA A 53 6.93 -8.86 9.44
N ARG A 54 7.58 -8.77 8.26
CA ARG A 54 8.65 -9.69 7.85
C ARG A 54 9.79 -9.74 8.87
N ASP A 55 10.15 -8.57 9.41
CA ASP A 55 11.24 -8.42 10.38
C ASP A 55 10.77 -8.71 11.82
N GLY A 56 9.53 -9.15 12.02
CA GLY A 56 9.00 -9.67 13.28
C GLY A 56 8.59 -8.62 14.31
N LEU A 57 8.47 -7.34 13.93
CA LEU A 57 8.23 -6.24 14.88
C LEU A 57 6.89 -6.34 15.64
N PHE A 58 5.97 -7.18 15.17
CA PHE A 58 4.63 -7.34 15.74
C PHE A 58 4.43 -8.68 16.47
N TYR A 59 5.41 -9.59 16.49
CA TYR A 59 5.21 -10.95 17.00
C TYR A 59 5.05 -11.04 18.53
N ASP A 60 5.56 -10.06 19.26
CA ASP A 60 5.43 -9.99 20.72
C ASP A 60 4.15 -9.26 21.18
N LEU A 61 3.25 -8.90 20.26
CA LEU A 61 2.01 -8.21 20.58
C LEU A 61 0.87 -9.19 20.86
N ASP A 62 0.14 -8.98 21.95
CA ASP A 62 -1.13 -9.67 22.21
C ASP A 62 -2.25 -9.22 21.24
N ALA A 63 -2.20 -7.95 20.82
CA ALA A 63 -3.14 -7.38 19.87
C ALA A 63 -2.53 -6.14 19.18
N ALA A 64 -2.89 -5.93 17.91
CA ALA A 64 -2.57 -4.71 17.16
C ALA A 64 -3.88 -4.01 16.76
N LEU A 65 -3.99 -2.73 17.09
CA LEU A 65 -5.16 -1.90 16.80
C LEU A 65 -4.76 -0.76 15.87
N THR A 66 -5.65 -0.41 14.95
CA THR A 66 -5.51 0.78 14.11
C THR A 66 -6.86 1.45 13.93
N TRP A 67 -6.83 2.72 13.57
CA TRP A 67 -7.99 3.53 13.25
C TRP A 67 -7.66 4.33 12.00
N HIS A 68 -8.64 4.54 11.15
CA HIS A 68 -8.50 5.31 9.92
C HIS A 68 -9.64 6.33 9.83
N PRO A 69 -9.38 7.58 9.42
CA PRO A 69 -10.47 8.52 9.13
C PRO A 69 -11.34 7.98 7.99
N GLY A 70 -12.64 8.17 8.11
CA GLY A 70 -13.63 7.79 7.11
C GLY A 70 -14.76 8.82 7.07
N ASP A 71 -15.70 8.59 6.16
CA ASP A 71 -16.94 9.36 6.05
C ASP A 71 -18.00 8.94 7.09
N THR A 72 -17.79 7.79 7.74
CA THR A 72 -18.65 7.25 8.80
C THR A 72 -17.85 6.84 10.03
N PHE A 73 -18.55 6.70 11.17
CA PHE A 73 -17.97 6.18 12.41
C PHE A 73 -18.47 4.75 12.62
N GLU A 74 -17.59 3.79 12.38
CA GLU A 74 -17.92 2.37 12.51
C GLU A 74 -16.72 1.55 13.00
N VAL A 75 -17.03 0.33 13.45
CA VAL A 75 -16.03 -0.69 13.72
C VAL A 75 -16.08 -1.68 12.58
N VAL A 76 -15.05 -1.65 11.73
CA VAL A 76 -14.90 -2.60 10.64
C VAL A 76 -14.16 -3.85 11.13
N SER A 77 -14.68 -5.03 10.79
CA SER A 77 -14.02 -6.30 11.00
C SER A 77 -13.96 -7.08 9.70
N GLY A 78 -12.91 -7.89 9.51
CA GLY A 78 -12.69 -8.65 8.29
C GLY A 78 -11.26 -8.50 7.79
N THR A 79 -11.07 -8.72 6.49
CA THR A 79 -9.76 -8.69 5.83
C THR A 79 -9.74 -7.65 4.71
N ASN A 80 -8.57 -7.08 4.43
CA ASN A 80 -8.33 -6.27 3.24
C ASN A 80 -7.77 -7.13 2.10
N ASN A 81 -7.85 -6.63 0.86
CA ASN A 81 -7.23 -7.27 -0.28
C ASN A 81 -5.70 -7.20 -0.18
N SER A 82 -5.03 -8.31 -0.49
CA SER A 82 -3.58 -8.31 -0.70
C SER A 82 -3.23 -7.55 -1.98
N SER A 83 -2.19 -6.73 -1.94
CA SER A 83 -1.69 -5.98 -3.09
C SER A 83 -0.26 -6.39 -3.42
N ILE A 84 0.04 -6.50 -4.71
CA ILE A 84 1.39 -6.70 -5.26
C ILE A 84 1.60 -5.58 -6.28
N GLN A 85 2.69 -4.83 -6.12
CA GLN A 85 3.12 -3.82 -7.10
C GLN A 85 4.29 -4.38 -7.90
N ILE A 86 4.22 -4.26 -9.21
CA ILE A 86 5.27 -4.74 -10.13
C ILE A 86 5.62 -3.61 -11.09
N GLU A 87 6.92 -3.33 -11.20
CA GLU A 87 7.47 -2.43 -12.22
C GLU A 87 8.00 -3.27 -13.39
N TYR A 88 7.57 -2.93 -14.61
CA TYR A 88 8.07 -3.55 -15.84
C TYR A 88 8.87 -2.54 -16.64
N VAL A 89 10.10 -2.89 -16.99
CA VAL A 89 10.98 -2.05 -17.81
C VAL A 89 11.19 -2.72 -19.16
N PHE A 90 10.80 -2.03 -20.24
CA PHE A 90 10.98 -2.50 -21.61
C PHE A 90 12.11 -1.72 -22.28
N THR A 91 13.15 -2.44 -22.71
CA THR A 91 14.29 -1.86 -23.44
C THR A 91 14.26 -2.30 -24.90
N GLY A 92 14.57 -1.36 -25.78
CA GLY A 92 14.52 -1.55 -27.23
C GLY A 92 15.81 -1.18 -27.95
N VAL A 93 15.78 -1.25 -29.27
CA VAL A 93 16.85 -0.76 -30.16
C VAL A 93 16.29 0.45 -30.91
N ALA A 94 16.93 1.61 -30.76
CA ALA A 94 16.54 2.82 -31.47
C ALA A 94 16.89 2.71 -32.96
N ALA A 95 16.01 3.25 -33.81
CA ALA A 95 16.25 3.41 -35.24
C ALA A 95 15.58 4.69 -35.74
N HIS A 96 16.00 5.19 -36.90
CA HIS A 96 15.35 6.35 -37.51
C HIS A 96 13.95 5.97 -37.99
N ALA A 97 12.91 6.50 -37.35
CA ALA A 97 11.53 6.05 -37.52
C ALA A 97 11.03 6.10 -38.98
N ALA A 98 11.50 7.06 -39.77
CA ALA A 98 11.08 7.22 -41.17
C ALA A 98 12.00 6.53 -42.18
N SER A 99 13.26 6.25 -41.83
CA SER A 99 14.27 5.79 -42.80
C SER A 99 14.53 4.30 -42.68
N ASP A 100 14.72 3.81 -41.45
CA ASP A 100 15.10 2.43 -41.19
C ASP A 100 14.27 1.79 -40.04
N PRO A 101 12.93 1.92 -40.03
CA PRO A 101 12.10 1.40 -38.95
C PRO A 101 12.30 -0.10 -38.70
N GLN A 102 12.61 -0.88 -39.74
CA GLN A 102 12.86 -2.32 -39.68
C GLN A 102 14.06 -2.71 -38.79
N LEU A 103 15.01 -1.78 -38.59
CA LEU A 103 16.17 -2.00 -37.72
C LEU A 103 15.84 -1.77 -36.24
N GLY A 104 14.73 -1.11 -35.94
CA GLY A 104 14.31 -0.79 -34.58
C GLY A 104 13.65 -1.96 -33.85
N ARG A 105 13.71 -1.92 -32.51
CA ARG A 105 12.87 -2.73 -31.60
C ARG A 105 12.25 -1.76 -30.62
N SER A 106 10.99 -1.40 -30.84
CA SER A 106 10.32 -0.36 -30.05
C SER A 106 10.03 -0.86 -28.63
N GLY A 107 10.58 -0.19 -27.62
CA GLY A 107 10.19 -0.42 -26.23
C GLY A 107 8.74 0.02 -25.97
N LEU A 108 8.26 1.04 -26.69
CA LEU A 108 6.87 1.50 -26.60
C LEU A 108 5.90 0.45 -27.12
N ASP A 109 6.22 -0.23 -28.23
CA ASP A 109 5.36 -1.29 -28.77
C ASP A 109 5.21 -2.43 -27.77
N ALA A 110 6.28 -2.75 -27.03
CA ALA A 110 6.23 -3.76 -25.97
C ALA A 110 5.33 -3.33 -24.80
N VAL A 111 5.36 -2.04 -24.40
CA VAL A 111 4.44 -1.47 -23.40
C VAL A 111 2.99 -1.55 -23.87
N GLU A 112 2.71 -1.19 -25.12
CA GLU A 112 1.35 -1.26 -25.69
C GLU A 112 0.84 -2.69 -25.76
N LEU A 113 1.69 -3.65 -26.17
CA LEU A 113 1.34 -5.08 -26.18
C LEU A 113 1.05 -5.60 -24.77
N MET A 114 1.85 -5.20 -23.77
CA MET A 114 1.58 -5.53 -22.36
C MET A 114 0.22 -4.97 -21.93
N ASN A 115 -0.06 -3.70 -22.22
CA ASN A 115 -1.31 -3.06 -21.86
C ASN A 115 -2.51 -3.79 -22.49
N VAL A 116 -2.48 -4.07 -23.79
CA VAL A 116 -3.52 -4.85 -24.49
C VAL A 116 -3.67 -6.25 -23.88
N GLY A 117 -2.56 -6.93 -23.59
CA GLY A 117 -2.58 -8.23 -22.92
C GLY A 117 -3.26 -8.19 -21.55
N VAL A 118 -2.97 -7.17 -20.74
CA VAL A 118 -3.63 -6.94 -19.44
C VAL A 118 -5.13 -6.69 -19.61
N GLN A 119 -5.54 -5.96 -20.64
CA GLN A 119 -6.96 -5.73 -20.91
C GLN A 119 -7.72 -7.04 -21.17
N PHE A 120 -7.15 -7.97 -21.92
CA PHE A 120 -7.76 -9.29 -22.13
C PHE A 120 -7.65 -10.20 -20.89
N LEU A 121 -6.55 -10.11 -20.12
CA LEU A 121 -6.39 -10.88 -18.89
C LEU A 121 -7.52 -10.61 -17.87
N ARG A 122 -8.02 -9.38 -17.79
CA ARG A 122 -9.07 -8.97 -16.82
C ARG A 122 -10.33 -9.84 -16.91
N GLU A 123 -10.70 -10.32 -18.09
CA GLU A 123 -11.88 -11.20 -18.28
C GLU A 123 -11.68 -12.60 -17.67
N HIS A 124 -10.42 -13.04 -17.54
CA HIS A 124 -10.06 -14.39 -17.10
C HIS A 124 -9.57 -14.44 -15.65
N MET A 125 -9.67 -13.31 -14.92
CA MET A 125 -9.30 -13.23 -13.51
C MET A 125 -10.47 -13.60 -12.59
N PRO A 126 -10.20 -14.21 -11.41
CA PRO A 126 -11.20 -14.40 -10.38
C PRO A 126 -11.86 -13.07 -9.95
N SER A 127 -13.13 -13.12 -9.56
CA SER A 127 -13.91 -11.92 -9.21
C SER A 127 -13.37 -11.13 -8.01
N TYR A 128 -12.57 -11.76 -7.14
CA TYR A 128 -11.91 -11.13 -5.99
C TYR A 128 -10.55 -10.50 -6.33
N ALA A 129 -10.04 -10.70 -7.55
CA ALA A 129 -8.77 -10.14 -7.99
C ALA A 129 -9.00 -8.92 -8.90
N ARG A 130 -8.10 -7.94 -8.81
CA ARG A 130 -8.14 -6.69 -9.58
C ARG A 130 -6.72 -6.31 -10.02
N LEU A 131 -6.62 -5.63 -11.15
CA LEU A 131 -5.39 -4.98 -11.64
C LEU A 131 -5.68 -3.49 -11.75
N HIS A 132 -4.76 -2.65 -11.29
CA HIS A 132 -4.84 -1.19 -11.37
C HIS A 132 -3.61 -0.65 -12.08
#